data_AF-A0A813GH30-F1
#
_entry.id   AF-A0A813GH30-F1
#
_cell.length_a   1.000
_cell.length_b   1.000
_cell.length_c   1.000
_cell.angle_alpha   90.00
_cell.angle_beta   90.00
_cell.angle_gamma   90.00
#
_symmetry.space_group_name_H-M   'P 1'
#
loop_
_entity.id
_entity.type
_entity.pdbx_description
1 polymer ?
#
loop_
_entity_poly.entity_id
_entity_poly.type
_entity_poly.pdbx_seq_one_letter_code
_entity_poly.pdbx_strand_id
1 'polypeptide(L)'
;MVADWNTVKASVGVTMLAACKLAARDGVQLVLSGLGSEEVFAGYQRHVRACTDGDEATARDRTLGLAQMWHRDLQRDFSLAALAGVEIRYPFLDADLAHAALHLPAAAFPCRDGTGGVSGEELAADGGKGALRAVARHAGAPALIYQRRKRAAQYGSRFHQAIQMLANRASPGALLPGPRQFRQANYVMAVPGASTGPLALLFTSGKDSVQAFCIHRSGHYRFACVVAPTWAEDE
;
A
#
# COMPACT_ATOMS: atom_id res chain seq x y z
N MET A 1 8.76 -11.66 -8.11
CA MET A 1 7.65 -11.77 -7.15
C MET A 1 8.18 -11.30 -5.80
N VAL A 2 7.58 -10.27 -5.19
CA VAL A 2 7.97 -9.84 -3.83
C VAL A 2 7.42 -10.90 -2.88
N ALA A 3 8.21 -11.93 -2.61
CA ALA A 3 7.91 -12.90 -1.57
C ALA A 3 8.02 -12.18 -0.23
N ASP A 4 6.91 -11.65 0.24
CA ASP A 4 6.81 -11.03 1.56
C ASP A 4 6.06 -12.00 2.48
N TRP A 5 6.76 -12.42 3.54
CA TRP A 5 6.26 -13.22 4.65
C TRP A 5 5.11 -12.57 5.42
N ASN A 6 4.88 -11.27 5.21
CA ASN A 6 3.80 -10.54 5.85
C ASN A 6 2.42 -10.91 5.25
N THR A 7 1.63 -11.65 6.03
CA THR A 7 0.26 -12.06 5.67
C THR A 7 -0.65 -10.88 5.32
N VAL A 8 -0.48 -9.71 5.96
CA VAL A 8 -1.29 -8.52 5.63
C VAL A 8 -0.98 -8.06 4.21
N LYS A 9 0.31 -7.90 3.86
CA LYS A 9 0.72 -7.53 2.50
C LYS A 9 0.27 -8.56 1.46
N ALA A 10 0.39 -9.85 1.77
CA ALA A 10 -0.12 -10.91 0.90
C ALA A 10 -1.64 -10.80 0.68
N SER A 11 -2.41 -10.55 1.74
CA SER A 11 -3.87 -10.41 1.64
C SER A 11 -4.30 -9.17 0.85
N VAL A 12 -3.59 -8.05 0.97
CA VAL A 12 -3.79 -6.86 0.13
C VAL A 12 -3.45 -7.18 -1.32
N GLY A 13 -2.30 -7.83 -1.56
CA GLY A 13 -1.87 -8.24 -2.89
C GLY A 13 -2.87 -9.15 -3.59
N VAL A 14 -3.37 -10.19 -2.92
CA VAL A 14 -4.39 -11.08 -3.51
C VAL A 14 -5.68 -10.32 -3.83
N THR A 15 -6.09 -9.38 -2.97
CA THR A 15 -7.24 -8.51 -3.25
C THR A 15 -7.02 -7.71 -4.52
N MET A 16 -5.84 -7.11 -4.65
CA MET A 16 -5.46 -6.29 -5.78
C MET A 16 -5.38 -7.09 -7.08
N LEU A 17 -4.71 -8.25 -7.04
CA LEU A 17 -4.59 -9.15 -8.18
C LEU A 17 -5.97 -9.62 -8.67
N ALA A 18 -6.89 -9.95 -7.74
CA ALA A 18 -8.24 -10.34 -8.11
C ALA A 18 -8.97 -9.20 -8.84
N ALA A 19 -8.87 -7.97 -8.34
CA ALA A 19 -9.46 -6.79 -9.00
C ALA A 19 -8.87 -6.57 -10.39
N CYS A 20 -7.55 -6.61 -10.54
CA CYS A 20 -6.88 -6.44 -11.84
C CYS A 20 -7.25 -7.56 -12.83
N LYS A 21 -7.34 -8.82 -12.39
CA LYS A 21 -7.76 -9.93 -13.24
C LYS A 21 -9.20 -9.80 -13.72
N LEU A 22 -10.09 -9.27 -12.88
CA LEU A 22 -11.48 -8.99 -13.28
C LEU A 22 -11.51 -7.85 -14.31
N ALA A 23 -10.80 -6.75 -14.05
CA ALA A 23 -10.67 -5.65 -15.00
C ALA A 23 -10.16 -6.12 -16.38
N ALA A 24 -9.10 -6.94 -16.40
CA ALA A 24 -8.55 -7.51 -17.63
C ALA A 24 -9.58 -8.36 -18.40
N ARG A 25 -10.38 -9.17 -17.69
CA ARG A 25 -11.44 -9.99 -18.31
C ARG A 25 -12.54 -9.14 -18.93
N ASP A 26 -12.81 -7.98 -18.35
CA ASP A 26 -13.78 -7.02 -18.85
C ASP A 26 -13.19 -6.12 -19.98
N GLY A 27 -11.97 -6.41 -20.44
CA GLY A 27 -11.28 -5.63 -21.48
C GLY A 27 -10.74 -4.28 -21.01
N VAL A 28 -10.71 -4.03 -19.69
CA VAL A 28 -10.18 -2.79 -19.12
C VAL A 28 -8.65 -2.83 -19.11
N GLN A 29 -8.03 -1.83 -19.72
CA GLN A 29 -6.57 -1.73 -19.83
C GLN A 29 -5.94 -0.93 -18.68
N LEU A 30 -6.70 -0.04 -18.04
CA LEU A 30 -6.23 0.87 -17.00
C LEU A 30 -7.10 0.82 -15.75
N VAL A 31 -6.46 0.58 -14.60
CA VAL A 31 -7.07 0.61 -13.28
C VAL A 31 -6.60 1.83 -12.50
N LEU A 32 -7.52 2.58 -11.91
CA LEU A 32 -7.19 3.68 -11.00
C LEU A 32 -7.33 3.19 -9.55
N SER A 33 -6.28 3.38 -8.74
CA SER A 33 -6.26 2.98 -7.33
C SER A 33 -6.33 4.19 -6.40
N GLY A 34 -7.13 4.05 -5.34
CA GLY A 34 -7.23 5.03 -4.26
C GLY A 34 -6.07 5.00 -3.25
N LEU A 35 -5.06 4.16 -3.48
CA LEU A 35 -3.84 4.10 -2.67
C LEU A 35 -3.15 5.49 -2.65
N GLY A 36 -2.58 5.87 -1.50
CA GLY A 36 -2.00 7.19 -1.27
C GLY A 36 -2.93 8.15 -0.55
N SER A 37 -4.25 8.04 -0.75
CA SER A 37 -5.23 8.94 -0.09
C SER A 37 -5.15 8.93 1.44
N GLU A 38 -4.73 7.81 2.04
CA GLU A 38 -4.55 7.69 3.48
C GLU A 38 -3.39 8.55 4.00
N GLU A 39 -2.25 8.53 3.28
CA GLU A 39 -1.06 9.30 3.63
C GLU A 39 -1.31 10.78 3.35
N VAL A 40 -1.88 11.11 2.18
CA VAL A 40 -2.12 12.49 1.77
C VAL A 40 -3.16 13.19 2.67
N PHE A 41 -4.29 12.52 2.95
CA PHE A 41 -5.43 13.11 3.66
C PHE A 41 -5.62 12.60 5.09
N ALA A 42 -4.55 12.22 5.78
CA ALA A 42 -4.59 11.89 7.21
C ALA A 42 -5.60 10.78 7.58
N GLY A 43 -5.65 9.68 6.82
CA GLY A 43 -6.67 8.64 7.01
C GLY A 43 -6.30 7.48 7.95
N TYR A 44 -5.06 7.39 8.44
CA TYR A 44 -4.67 6.39 9.44
C TYR A 44 -4.83 6.90 10.87
N GLN A 45 -5.06 5.99 11.83
CA GLN A 45 -5.18 6.32 13.24
C GLN A 45 -3.91 7.00 13.81
N ARG A 46 -2.73 6.66 13.29
CA ARG A 46 -1.49 7.34 13.66
C ARG A 46 -1.46 8.82 13.24
N HIS A 47 -2.17 9.18 12.16
CA HIS A 47 -2.28 10.57 11.72
C HIS A 47 -3.13 11.37 12.69
N VAL A 48 -4.18 10.77 13.24
CA VAL A 48 -4.99 11.39 14.31
C VAL A 48 -4.13 11.68 15.54
N ARG A 49 -3.21 10.78 15.90
CA ARG A 49 -2.25 11.04 16.98
C ARG A 49 -1.26 12.14 16.60
N ALA A 50 -0.68 12.10 15.40
CA ALA A 50 0.24 13.14 14.95
C ALA A 50 -0.42 14.54 14.90
N CYS A 51 -1.73 14.61 14.62
CA CYS A 51 -2.50 15.85 14.72
C CYS A 51 -2.53 16.46 16.12
N THR A 52 -2.56 15.65 17.19
CA THR A 52 -2.54 16.18 18.56
C THR A 52 -1.21 16.85 18.89
N ASP A 53 -0.15 16.46 18.17
CA ASP A 53 1.21 16.96 18.34
C ASP A 53 1.50 18.19 17.45
N GLY A 54 0.53 18.62 16.62
CA GLY A 54 0.59 19.84 15.81
C GLY A 54 0.86 19.63 14.32
N ASP A 55 0.89 20.74 13.59
CA ASP A 55 1.00 20.76 12.11
C ASP A 55 2.29 20.10 11.61
N GLU A 56 3.42 20.39 12.24
CA GLU A 56 4.72 19.84 11.85
C GLU A 56 4.78 18.31 12.02
N ALA A 57 4.31 17.81 13.18
CA ALA A 57 4.25 16.37 13.44
C ALA A 57 3.33 15.65 12.43
N THR A 58 2.18 16.26 12.11
CA THR A 58 1.23 15.75 11.13
C THR A 58 1.81 15.71 9.72
N ALA A 59 2.48 16.78 9.29
CA ALA A 59 3.14 16.82 7.98
C ALA A 59 4.29 15.80 7.91
N ARG A 60 5.08 15.68 8.97
CA ARG A 60 6.19 14.73 9.06
C ARG A 60 5.74 13.28 8.97
N ASP A 61 4.74 12.85 9.74
CA ASP A 61 4.27 11.45 9.72
C ASP A 61 3.73 11.07 8.33
N ARG A 62 2.92 11.95 7.72
CA ARG A 62 2.38 11.74 6.36
C ARG A 62 3.49 11.67 5.31
N THR A 63 4.48 12.54 5.40
CA THR A 63 5.64 12.55 4.47
C THR A 63 6.46 11.28 4.59
N LEU A 64 6.72 10.82 5.81
CA LEU A 64 7.41 9.55 6.06
C LEU A 64 6.59 8.36 5.53
N GLY A 65 5.27 8.39 5.73
CA GLY A 65 4.35 7.39 5.19
C GLY A 65 4.41 7.29 3.67
N LEU A 66 4.36 8.43 2.97
CA LEU A 66 4.54 8.52 1.51
C LEU A 66 5.91 7.97 1.06
N ALA A 67 7.00 8.35 1.73
CA ALA A 67 8.34 7.88 1.40
C ALA A 67 8.48 6.35 1.50
N GLN A 68 7.73 5.71 2.40
CA GLN A 68 7.74 4.26 2.59
C GLN A 68 6.80 3.51 1.64
N MET A 69 5.90 4.19 0.92
CA MET A 69 4.90 3.55 0.06
C MET A 69 5.51 2.71 -1.06
N TRP A 70 6.68 3.11 -1.56
CA TRP A 70 7.37 2.38 -2.61
C TRP A 70 7.56 0.89 -2.25
N HIS A 71 8.14 0.61 -1.08
CA HIS A 71 8.39 -0.75 -0.60
C HIS A 71 7.18 -1.42 0.03
N ARG A 72 6.29 -0.63 0.63
CA ARG A 72 5.14 -1.17 1.34
C ARG A 72 4.03 -1.63 0.39
N ASP A 73 3.79 -0.86 -0.67
CA ASP A 73 2.60 -0.97 -1.50
C ASP A 73 2.90 -0.98 -3.01
N LEU A 74 3.62 0.03 -3.53
CA LEU A 74 3.73 0.26 -4.97
C LEU A 74 4.43 -0.87 -5.71
N GLN A 75 5.57 -1.34 -5.19
CA GLN A 75 6.33 -2.44 -5.82
C GLN A 75 5.47 -3.70 -6.01
N ARG A 76 4.64 -4.03 -5.01
CA ARG A 76 3.70 -5.15 -5.06
C ARG A 76 2.63 -4.89 -6.12
N ASP A 77 1.96 -3.75 -6.06
CA ASP A 77 0.80 -3.47 -6.91
C ASP A 77 1.18 -3.36 -8.39
N PHE A 78 2.31 -2.73 -8.72
CA PHE A 78 2.83 -2.70 -10.09
C PHE A 78 3.12 -4.10 -10.62
N SER A 79 3.78 -4.95 -9.82
CA SER A 79 4.09 -6.33 -10.22
C SER A 79 2.82 -7.15 -10.48
N LEU A 80 1.78 -6.96 -9.65
CA LEU A 80 0.52 -7.70 -9.76
C LEU A 80 -0.37 -7.19 -10.91
N ALA A 81 -0.39 -5.88 -11.16
CA ALA A 81 -1.09 -5.29 -12.29
C ALA A 81 -0.46 -5.75 -13.62
N ALA A 82 0.88 -5.71 -13.72
CA ALA A 82 1.61 -6.22 -14.87
C ALA A 82 1.34 -7.73 -15.10
N LEU A 83 1.33 -8.54 -14.03
CA LEU A 83 0.97 -9.96 -14.11
C LEU A 83 -0.45 -10.19 -14.64
N ALA A 84 -1.38 -9.27 -14.34
CA ALA A 84 -2.75 -9.32 -14.83
C ALA A 84 -2.93 -8.72 -16.23
N GLY A 85 -1.88 -8.11 -16.82
CA GLY A 85 -1.95 -7.48 -18.13
C GLY A 85 -2.67 -6.12 -18.13
N VAL A 86 -2.68 -5.41 -17.00
CA VAL A 86 -3.32 -4.08 -16.88
C VAL A 86 -2.34 -3.04 -16.36
N GLU A 87 -2.51 -1.80 -16.80
CA GLU A 87 -1.85 -0.64 -16.23
C GLU A 87 -2.55 -0.23 -14.93
N ILE A 88 -1.79 0.25 -13.96
CA ILE A 88 -2.33 0.89 -12.75
C ILE A 88 -1.79 2.30 -12.60
N ARG A 89 -2.67 3.24 -12.23
CA ARG A 89 -2.32 4.60 -11.80
C ARG A 89 -2.86 4.94 -10.42
N TYR A 90 -2.21 5.90 -9.77
CA TYR A 90 -2.50 6.34 -8.41
C TYR A 90 -2.76 7.85 -8.40
N PRO A 91 -4.00 8.31 -8.66
CA PRO A 91 -4.31 9.74 -8.74
C PRO A 91 -3.95 10.52 -7.46
N PHE A 92 -3.99 9.87 -6.29
CA PHE A 92 -3.61 10.49 -5.02
C PHE A 92 -2.10 10.69 -4.83
N LEU A 93 -1.26 10.14 -5.72
CA LEU A 93 0.19 10.34 -5.71
C LEU A 93 0.63 11.36 -6.76
N ASP A 94 -0.31 12.07 -7.37
CA ASP A 94 0.00 13.26 -8.15
C ASP A 94 0.77 14.27 -7.28
N ALA A 95 1.85 14.82 -7.84
CA ALA A 95 2.79 15.63 -7.10
C ALA A 95 2.17 16.94 -6.59
N ASP A 96 1.35 17.59 -7.42
CA ASP A 96 0.70 18.86 -7.07
C ASP A 96 -0.37 18.63 -6.02
N LEU A 97 -1.17 17.56 -6.17
CA LEU A 97 -2.16 17.16 -5.17
C LEU A 97 -1.50 16.81 -3.83
N ALA A 98 -0.47 15.97 -3.85
CA ALA A 98 0.24 15.55 -2.64
C ALA A 98 0.88 16.76 -1.96
N HIS A 99 1.54 17.63 -2.72
CA HIS A 99 2.14 18.86 -2.21
C HIS A 99 1.08 19.77 -1.57
N ALA A 100 -0.02 20.08 -2.27
CA ALA A 100 -1.07 20.93 -1.74
C ALA A 100 -1.70 20.35 -0.45
N ALA A 101 -1.98 19.05 -0.42
CA ALA A 101 -2.60 18.42 0.73
C ALA A 101 -1.65 18.26 1.93
N LEU A 102 -0.35 18.08 1.72
CA LEU A 102 0.65 18.05 2.79
C LEU A 102 0.78 19.40 3.51
N HIS A 103 0.51 20.51 2.82
CA HIS A 103 0.54 21.86 3.39
C HIS A 103 -0.77 22.30 4.05
N LEU A 104 -1.81 21.46 4.06
CA LEU A 104 -3.02 21.74 4.81
C LEU A 104 -2.73 21.76 6.32
N PRO A 105 -3.31 22.70 7.08
CA PRO A 105 -3.15 22.75 8.53
C PRO A 105 -3.77 21.49 9.17
N ALA A 106 -3.28 21.07 10.34
CA ALA A 106 -3.80 19.89 11.03
C ALA A 106 -5.31 20.02 11.28
N ALA A 107 -5.82 21.24 11.50
CA ALA A 107 -7.24 21.53 11.67
C ALA A 107 -8.10 21.24 10.42
N ALA A 108 -7.53 21.18 9.21
CA ALA A 108 -8.24 20.76 8.00
C ALA A 108 -8.54 19.24 8.01
N PHE A 109 -7.82 18.51 8.83
CA PHE A 109 -8.15 17.14 9.19
C PHE A 109 -8.95 17.21 10.48
N PRO A 110 -10.12 16.59 10.56
CA PRO A 110 -10.89 16.63 11.79
C PRO A 110 -10.08 15.81 12.81
N CYS A 111 -9.41 16.52 13.70
CA CYS A 111 -8.42 15.97 14.63
C CYS A 111 -8.57 16.64 16.01
N ARG A 112 -9.74 17.23 16.31
CA ARG A 112 -9.89 18.08 17.48
C ARG A 112 -11.13 17.73 18.29
N ASP A 113 -10.87 17.28 19.51
CA ASP A 113 -11.82 17.31 20.59
C ASP A 113 -11.90 18.76 21.10
N GLY A 114 -13.10 19.33 21.24
CA GLY A 114 -13.32 20.38 22.24
C GLY A 114 -14.02 21.67 21.81
N THR A 115 -14.13 22.06 20.54
CA THR A 115 -14.85 23.31 20.20
C THR A 115 -15.49 23.23 18.81
N GLY A 116 -16.70 22.69 18.75
CA GLY A 116 -17.57 22.77 17.56
C GLY A 116 -17.23 21.78 16.44
N GLY A 117 -17.79 20.56 16.53
CA GLY A 117 -17.96 19.65 15.39
C GLY A 117 -17.15 18.35 15.46
N VAL A 118 -17.87 17.27 15.81
CA VAL A 118 -17.50 15.84 15.77
C VAL A 118 -16.41 15.43 16.77
N SER A 119 -16.74 14.55 17.73
CA SER A 119 -15.78 14.07 18.73
C SER A 119 -14.68 13.22 18.09
N GLY A 120 -13.48 13.16 18.69
CA GLY A 120 -12.41 12.23 18.29
C GLY A 120 -12.86 10.76 18.20
N GLU A 121 -13.89 10.37 18.97
CA GLU A 121 -14.53 9.05 18.90
C GLU A 121 -15.38 8.86 17.64
N GLU A 122 -16.16 9.86 17.23
CA GLU A 122 -16.92 9.83 15.97
C GLU A 122 -16.01 9.85 14.74
N LEU A 123 -14.85 10.50 14.87
CA LEU A 123 -13.76 10.56 13.89
C LEU A 123 -12.99 9.25 13.72
N ALA A 124 -12.65 8.62 14.84
CA ALA A 124 -12.14 7.26 14.87
C ALA A 124 -13.16 6.26 14.30
N ALA A 125 -14.46 6.52 14.50
CA ALA A 125 -15.56 5.73 13.95
C ALA A 125 -15.81 5.98 12.44
N ASP A 126 -15.54 7.18 11.90
CA ASP A 126 -15.63 7.48 10.47
C ASP A 126 -14.39 6.98 9.68
N GLY A 127 -13.26 6.81 10.37
CA GLY A 127 -12.04 6.23 9.80
C GLY A 127 -11.17 7.22 9.02
N GLY A 128 -11.25 8.53 9.35
CA GLY A 128 -10.38 9.59 8.85
C GLY A 128 -10.77 10.21 7.49
N LYS A 129 -9.87 11.06 6.96
CA LYS A 129 -9.99 11.78 5.67
C LYS A 129 -11.10 12.84 5.55
N GLY A 130 -11.32 13.64 6.59
CA GLY A 130 -12.38 14.65 6.57
C GLY A 130 -12.32 15.62 5.39
N ALA A 131 -11.14 16.14 5.05
CA ALA A 131 -10.96 16.99 3.87
C ALA A 131 -11.43 16.32 2.57
N LEU A 132 -11.06 15.05 2.35
CA LEU A 132 -11.48 14.29 1.16
C LEU A 132 -13.00 14.04 1.14
N ARG A 133 -13.60 13.78 2.30
CA ARG A 133 -15.06 13.60 2.44
C ARG A 133 -15.82 14.89 2.17
N ALA A 134 -15.28 16.03 2.62
CA ALA A 134 -15.85 17.34 2.35
C ALA A 134 -15.82 17.65 0.85
N VAL A 135 -14.70 17.38 0.18
CA VAL A 135 -14.59 17.49 -1.28
C VAL A 135 -15.60 16.57 -1.99
N ALA A 136 -15.72 15.31 -1.58
CA ALA A 136 -16.69 14.38 -2.18
C ALA A 136 -18.14 14.86 -2.01
N ARG A 137 -18.49 15.39 -0.83
CA ARG A 137 -19.81 16.00 -0.58
C ARG A 137 -20.04 17.21 -1.46
N HIS A 138 -19.06 18.10 -1.57
CA HIS A 138 -19.15 19.30 -2.41
C HIS A 138 -19.27 18.96 -3.90
N ALA A 139 -18.59 17.90 -4.35
CA ALA A 139 -18.67 17.38 -5.70
C ALA A 139 -19.99 16.64 -6.01
N GLY A 140 -20.94 16.58 -5.06
CA GLY A 140 -22.24 15.94 -5.26
C GLY A 140 -22.21 14.41 -5.19
N ALA A 141 -21.17 13.80 -4.62
CA ALA A 141 -21.15 12.36 -4.41
C ALA A 141 -22.29 11.94 -3.46
N PRO A 142 -22.93 10.76 -3.68
CA PRO A 142 -23.98 10.29 -2.77
C PRO A 142 -23.49 10.17 -1.33
N ALA A 143 -24.37 10.43 -0.36
CA ALA A 143 -24.08 10.31 1.08
C ALA A 143 -23.48 8.94 1.45
N LEU A 144 -23.97 7.88 0.82
CA LEU A 144 -23.43 6.52 0.91
C LEU A 144 -21.91 6.45 0.68
N ILE A 145 -21.33 7.31 -0.15
CA ILE A 145 -19.91 7.30 -0.49
C ILE A 145 -19.10 8.08 0.54
N TYR A 146 -19.45 9.35 0.79
CA TYR A 146 -18.65 10.22 1.65
C TYR A 146 -18.89 10.01 3.16
N GLN A 147 -19.95 9.30 3.55
CA GLN A 147 -20.21 8.90 4.95
C GLN A 147 -19.82 7.44 5.22
N ARG A 148 -19.31 6.71 4.22
CA ARG A 148 -18.95 5.31 4.38
C ARG A 148 -17.79 5.16 5.36
N ARG A 149 -17.95 4.34 6.39
CA ARG A 149 -16.84 3.98 7.27
C ARG A 149 -15.72 3.31 6.48
N LYS A 150 -14.48 3.77 6.73
CA LYS A 150 -13.28 3.20 6.12
C LYS A 150 -13.17 1.71 6.44
N ARG A 151 -12.86 0.90 5.44
CA ARG A 151 -12.52 -0.51 5.59
C ARG A 151 -11.41 -0.85 4.62
N ALA A 152 -10.29 -1.39 5.12
CA ALA A 152 -9.18 -1.76 4.26
C ALA A 152 -9.59 -2.88 3.29
N ALA A 153 -9.04 -2.86 2.08
CA ALA A 153 -9.49 -3.69 0.96
C ALA A 153 -9.51 -5.18 1.30
N GLN A 154 -8.46 -5.69 1.93
CA GLN A 154 -8.30 -7.10 2.33
C GLN A 154 -9.33 -7.59 3.36
N TYR A 155 -9.85 -6.67 4.19
CA TYR A 155 -10.89 -6.98 5.16
C TYR A 155 -12.28 -6.84 4.53
N GLY A 156 -12.45 -5.87 3.62
CA GLY A 156 -13.68 -5.67 2.85
C GLY A 156 -13.99 -6.85 1.94
N SER A 157 -12.97 -7.34 1.23
CA SER A 157 -13.02 -8.49 0.32
C SER A 157 -13.03 -9.85 1.02
N ARG A 158 -12.76 -9.88 2.33
CA ARG A 158 -12.57 -11.09 3.14
C ARG A 158 -11.39 -11.97 2.72
N PHE A 159 -10.46 -11.50 1.88
CA PHE A 159 -9.27 -12.28 1.54
C PHE A 159 -8.38 -12.60 2.74
N HIS A 160 -8.28 -11.66 3.70
CA HIS A 160 -7.54 -11.94 4.94
C HIS A 160 -8.14 -13.11 5.72
N GLN A 161 -9.48 -13.16 5.81
CA GLN A 161 -10.21 -14.25 6.44
C GLN A 161 -10.07 -15.56 5.66
N ALA A 162 -10.13 -15.51 4.32
CA ALA A 162 -9.94 -16.69 3.48
C ALA A 162 -8.56 -17.33 3.70
N ILE A 163 -7.49 -16.52 3.74
CA ILE A 163 -6.13 -17.00 4.06
C ILE A 163 -6.09 -17.63 5.45
N GLN A 164 -6.76 -17.04 6.45
CA GLN A 164 -6.86 -17.61 7.79
C GLN A 164 -7.52 -19.00 7.78
N MET A 165 -8.63 -19.15 7.05
CA MET A 165 -9.34 -20.42 6.95
C MET A 165 -8.49 -21.49 6.26
N LEU A 166 -7.79 -21.12 5.19
CA LEU A 166 -6.87 -22.03 4.49
C LEU A 166 -5.71 -22.47 5.38
N ALA A 167 -5.07 -21.52 6.08
CA ALA A 167 -4.01 -21.82 7.03
C ALA A 167 -4.46 -22.75 8.17
N ASN A 168 -5.71 -22.62 8.62
CA ASN A 168 -6.27 -23.48 9.66
C ASN A 168 -6.60 -24.90 9.18
N ARG A 169 -6.93 -25.07 7.90
CA ARG A 169 -7.23 -26.37 7.28
C ARG A 169 -5.99 -27.09 6.75
N ALA A 170 -4.89 -26.38 6.55
CA ALA A 170 -3.65 -26.96 6.06
C ALA A 170 -3.10 -28.01 7.05
N SER A 171 -2.75 -29.19 6.53
CA SER A 171 -2.09 -30.24 7.29
C SER A 171 -0.72 -29.77 7.80
N PRO A 172 -0.24 -30.26 8.96
CA PRO A 172 1.05 -29.86 9.52
C PRO A 172 2.23 -29.98 8.54
N GLY A 173 2.24 -31.00 7.67
CA GLY A 173 3.28 -31.19 6.65
C GLY A 173 3.20 -30.23 5.45
N ALA A 174 2.08 -29.51 5.28
CA ALA A 174 1.90 -28.49 4.25
C ALA A 174 2.27 -27.07 4.74
N LEU A 175 2.71 -26.94 6.00
CA LEU A 175 3.14 -25.69 6.60
C LEU A 175 4.63 -25.75 6.89
N LEU A 176 5.30 -24.60 6.85
CA LEU A 176 6.64 -24.51 7.39
C LEU A 176 6.61 -24.75 8.93
N PRO A 177 7.62 -25.46 9.47
CA PRO A 177 7.74 -25.67 10.92
C PRO A 177 7.86 -24.32 11.65
N GLY A 178 7.15 -24.18 12.77
CA GLY A 178 7.21 -22.98 13.60
C GLY A 178 6.05 -22.85 14.59
N PRO A 179 6.05 -21.79 15.41
CA PRO A 179 5.02 -21.56 16.43
C PRO A 179 3.62 -21.43 15.82
N ARG A 180 2.59 -21.96 16.52
CA ARG A 180 1.19 -21.89 16.08
C ARG A 180 0.68 -20.48 15.81
N GLN A 181 1.21 -19.47 16.49
CA GLN A 181 0.80 -18.06 16.28
C GLN A 181 1.14 -17.54 14.87
N PHE A 182 2.12 -18.14 14.18
CA PHE A 182 2.53 -17.75 12.84
C PHE A 182 1.87 -18.59 11.74
N ARG A 183 0.78 -19.31 12.04
CA ARG A 183 0.15 -20.26 11.11
C ARG A 183 -0.16 -19.67 9.75
N GLN A 184 -0.68 -18.44 9.69
CA GLN A 184 -0.97 -17.77 8.41
C GLN A 184 0.30 -17.41 7.65
N ALA A 185 1.34 -16.90 8.32
CA ALA A 185 2.61 -16.59 7.70
C ALA A 185 3.28 -17.88 7.19
N ASN A 186 3.32 -18.93 7.99
CA ASN A 186 3.83 -20.25 7.60
C ASN A 186 3.06 -20.82 6.41
N TYR A 187 1.74 -20.62 6.35
CA TYR A 187 0.92 -21.05 5.22
C TYR A 187 1.29 -20.29 3.94
N VAL A 188 1.33 -18.96 4.00
CA VAL A 188 1.69 -18.12 2.84
C VAL A 188 3.09 -18.48 2.33
N MET A 189 4.04 -18.71 3.23
CA MET A 189 5.43 -19.05 2.89
C MET A 189 5.60 -20.50 2.39
N ALA A 190 4.69 -21.41 2.76
CA ALA A 190 4.71 -22.78 2.26
C ALA A 190 4.15 -22.91 0.84
N VAL A 191 3.51 -21.86 0.29
CA VAL A 191 3.01 -21.88 -1.09
C VAL A 191 4.18 -22.00 -2.06
N PRO A 192 4.22 -23.03 -2.92
CA PRO A 192 5.30 -23.23 -3.88
C PRO A 192 5.53 -21.99 -4.75
N GLY A 193 6.79 -21.64 -4.97
CA GLY A 193 7.18 -20.43 -5.71
C GLY A 193 7.30 -19.18 -4.84
N ALA A 194 6.92 -19.22 -3.55
CA ALA A 194 7.22 -18.17 -2.57
C ALA A 194 8.74 -18.09 -2.29
N SER A 195 9.47 -17.56 -3.26
CA SER A 195 10.92 -17.35 -3.19
C SER A 195 11.24 -15.97 -3.75
N THR A 196 12.20 -15.29 -3.13
CA THR A 196 12.91 -14.19 -3.75
C THR A 196 13.83 -14.78 -4.81
N GLY A 197 13.25 -15.12 -5.97
CA GLY A 197 14.00 -15.53 -7.14
C GLY A 197 15.15 -14.55 -7.42
N PRO A 198 16.28 -15.02 -7.96
CA PRO A 198 17.45 -14.17 -8.13
C PRO A 198 17.13 -12.91 -8.94
N LEU A 199 17.60 -11.76 -8.46
CA LEU A 199 17.41 -10.48 -9.12
C LEU A 199 18.52 -10.20 -10.13
N ALA A 200 18.18 -9.63 -11.27
CA ALA A 200 19.12 -8.90 -12.12
C ALA A 200 19.05 -7.41 -11.74
N LEU A 201 20.20 -6.77 -11.51
CA LEU A 201 20.27 -5.34 -11.24
C LEU A 201 20.74 -4.60 -12.47
N LEU A 202 19.91 -3.74 -13.05
CA LEU A 202 20.38 -2.73 -14.00
C LEU A 202 21.13 -1.64 -13.22
N PHE A 203 22.44 -1.50 -13.43
CA PHE A 203 23.29 -0.61 -12.67
C PHE A 203 23.95 0.42 -13.57
N THR A 204 23.49 1.67 -13.49
CA THR A 204 23.95 2.77 -14.33
C THR A 204 24.93 3.69 -13.61
N SER A 205 25.40 3.33 -12.41
CA SER A 205 26.19 4.15 -11.48
C SER A 205 25.50 5.42 -10.94
N GLY A 206 24.32 5.76 -11.44
CA GLY A 206 23.53 6.89 -10.94
C GLY A 206 22.95 6.62 -9.55
N LYS A 207 22.64 7.71 -8.81
CA LYS A 207 22.11 7.69 -7.44
C LYS A 207 20.96 6.70 -7.24
N ASP A 208 20.04 6.61 -8.21
CA ASP A 208 18.86 5.76 -8.09
C ASP A 208 19.20 4.27 -8.21
N SER A 209 20.14 3.91 -9.10
CA SER A 209 20.61 2.53 -9.24
C SER A 209 21.42 2.06 -8.02
N VAL A 210 22.19 2.98 -7.41
CA VAL A 210 22.90 2.74 -6.14
C VAL A 210 21.91 2.56 -4.99
N GLN A 211 20.90 3.42 -4.91
CA GLN A 211 19.85 3.31 -3.89
C GLN A 211 19.07 1.99 -4.03
N ALA A 212 18.71 1.60 -5.26
CA ALA A 212 18.05 0.32 -5.51
C ALA A 212 18.91 -0.87 -5.04
N PHE A 213 20.21 -0.85 -5.33
CA PHE A 213 21.15 -1.87 -4.84
C PHE A 213 21.17 -1.94 -3.31
N CYS A 214 21.37 -0.82 -2.63
CA CYS A 214 21.46 -0.75 -1.18
C CYS A 214 20.19 -1.29 -0.51
N ILE A 215 19.02 -0.89 -0.99
CA ILE A 215 17.75 -1.31 -0.39
C ILE A 215 17.54 -2.82 -0.57
N HIS A 216 17.71 -3.35 -1.77
CA HIS A 216 17.48 -4.78 -2.01
C HIS A 216 18.55 -5.65 -1.33
N ARG A 217 19.79 -5.17 -1.23
CA ARG A 217 20.83 -5.84 -0.44
C ARG A 217 20.50 -5.86 1.06
N SER A 218 19.97 -4.75 1.60
CA SER A 218 19.50 -4.68 2.99
C SER A 218 18.31 -5.60 3.27
N GLY A 219 17.48 -5.87 2.25
CA GLY A 219 16.39 -6.85 2.30
C GLY A 219 16.84 -8.29 2.06
N HIS A 220 18.15 -8.58 2.06
CA HIS A 220 18.74 -9.90 1.82
C HIS A 220 18.33 -10.55 0.48
N TYR A 221 18.01 -9.75 -0.53
CA TYR A 221 17.76 -10.27 -1.87
C TYR A 221 19.07 -10.76 -2.50
N ARG A 222 19.01 -11.91 -3.16
CA ARG A 222 20.13 -12.43 -3.94
C ARG A 222 20.12 -11.80 -5.34
N PHE A 223 21.18 -11.09 -5.69
CA PHE A 223 21.43 -10.69 -7.07
C PHE A 223 22.14 -11.83 -7.82
N ALA A 224 21.60 -12.27 -8.96
CA ALA A 224 22.27 -13.21 -9.86
C ALA A 224 23.25 -12.51 -10.80
N CYS A 225 22.92 -11.29 -11.25
CA CYS A 225 23.78 -10.53 -12.14
C CYS A 225 23.56 -9.03 -11.99
N VAL A 226 24.57 -8.28 -12.43
CA VAL A 226 24.52 -6.83 -12.61
C VAL A 226 24.64 -6.56 -14.11
N VAL A 227 23.64 -5.86 -14.66
CA VAL A 227 23.61 -5.43 -16.05
C VAL A 227 24.04 -3.97 -16.06
N ALA A 228 25.23 -3.69 -16.58
CA ALA A 228 25.67 -2.31 -16.81
C ALA A 228 25.19 -1.86 -18.20
N PRO A 229 24.85 -0.57 -18.39
CA PRO A 229 24.67 -0.04 -19.73
C PRO A 229 25.98 -0.19 -20.49
N THR A 230 25.99 -1.01 -21.54
CA THR A 230 27.10 -1.04 -22.48
C THR A 230 26.99 0.20 -23.35
N TRP A 231 27.97 1.09 -23.25
CA TRP A 231 28.19 2.08 -24.30
C TRP A 231 28.62 1.30 -25.52
N ALA A 232 27.76 1.22 -26.54
CA ALA A 232 28.25 0.92 -27.87
C ALA A 232 29.11 2.12 -28.24
N GLU A 233 30.44 1.96 -28.19
CA GLU A 233 31.32 2.80 -28.98
C GLU A 233 31.02 2.37 -30.42
N ASP A 234 30.15 3.11 -31.10
CA ASP A 234 29.98 3.00 -32.54
C ASP A 234 31.34 3.35 -33.17
N GLU A 235 32.00 2.34 -33.75
CA GLU A 235 33.22 2.43 -34.58
C GLU A 235 32.98 3.25 -35.86
#